data_AF-A0A2P8K725-F1
#
_entry.id   AF-A0A2P8K725-F1
#
_cell.length_a   1.000
_cell.length_b   1.000
_cell.length_c   1.000
_cell.angle_alpha   90.00
_cell.angle_beta   90.00
_cell.angle_gamma   90.00
#
_symmetry.space_group_name_H-M   'P 1'
#
loop_
_entity.id
_entity.type
_entity.pdbx_description
1 polymer ?
#
loop_
_entity_poly.entity_id
_entity_poly.type
_entity_poly.pdbx_seq_one_letter_code
_entity_poly.pdbx_strand_id
1 'polypeptide(L)'
;FITSKLWVQDMANTGMAKAGIAASLKKSGLEYFDLYLLHQAMGDYFSAWRALEEAYEAGTLKAIGVSNFYPHVLANFCETVRIKPMVNQVELHPYFAQPAALEAMKHYHVQPEAWAPLGGGRHNPYQDALLRGIADAHQKTIAQV
;
A
#
# COMPACT_ATOMS: atom_id res chain seq x y z
N PHE A 1 -7.06 -11.98 -6.67
CA PHE A 1 -6.47 -10.75 -6.13
C PHE A 1 -5.25 -11.07 -5.30
N ILE A 2 -4.08 -11.00 -5.92
CA ILE A 2 -2.77 -11.25 -5.32
C ILE A 2 -1.97 -9.95 -5.35
N THR A 3 -1.62 -9.46 -4.17
CA THR A 3 -0.77 -8.27 -3.99
C THR A 3 0.64 -8.69 -3.63
N SER A 4 1.64 -8.08 -4.27
CA SER A 4 3.04 -8.18 -3.84
C SER A 4 3.69 -6.80 -3.79
N LYS A 5 4.92 -6.71 -3.30
CA LYS A 5 5.62 -5.45 -3.07
C LYS A 5 7.07 -5.51 -3.51
N LEU A 6 7.56 -4.44 -4.14
CA LEU A 6 8.97 -4.23 -4.42
C LEU A 6 9.70 -3.79 -3.14
N TRP A 7 10.76 -4.49 -2.77
CA TRP A 7 11.55 -4.15 -1.58
C TRP A 7 12.54 -3.02 -1.88
N VAL A 8 12.89 -2.26 -0.84
CA VAL A 8 13.71 -1.03 -0.94
C VAL A 8 15.06 -1.23 -1.62
N GLN A 9 15.65 -2.43 -1.51
CA GLN A 9 16.94 -2.74 -2.13
C GLN A 9 16.87 -2.77 -3.67
N ASP A 10 15.70 -3.09 -4.22
CA ASP A 10 15.47 -3.14 -5.67
C ASP A 10 15.05 -1.78 -6.24
N MET A 11 14.91 -0.76 -5.38
CA MET A 11 14.42 0.59 -5.72
C MET A 11 15.55 1.60 -5.95
N ALA A 12 16.73 1.17 -6.40
CA ALA A 12 17.87 2.05 -6.64
C ALA A 12 17.91 2.64 -8.07
N ASN A 13 17.28 1.97 -9.05
CA ASN A 13 17.13 2.42 -10.43
C ASN A 13 16.08 1.55 -11.16
N THR A 14 15.72 1.93 -12.39
CA THR A 14 14.70 1.23 -13.19
C THR A 14 15.10 -0.22 -13.51
N GLY A 15 16.38 -0.50 -13.78
CA GLY A 15 16.85 -1.85 -14.11
C GLY A 15 16.71 -2.83 -12.95
N MET A 16 17.08 -2.40 -11.74
CA MET A 16 16.91 -3.19 -10.52
C MET A 16 15.43 -3.42 -10.20
N ALA A 17 14.59 -2.41 -10.38
CA ALA A 17 13.16 -2.55 -10.14
C ALA A 17 12.51 -3.57 -11.11
N LYS A 18 12.89 -3.55 -12.40
CA LYS A 18 12.45 -4.56 -13.37
C LYS A 18 12.90 -5.97 -12.97
N ALA A 19 14.14 -6.12 -12.51
CA ALA A 19 14.65 -7.40 -12.02
C ALA A 19 13.89 -7.89 -10.78
N GLY A 20 13.57 -6.99 -9.83
CA GLY A 20 12.78 -7.30 -8.63
C GLY A 20 11.33 -7.73 -8.94
N ILE A 21 10.69 -7.07 -9.90
CA ILE A 21 9.37 -7.48 -10.41
C ILE A 21 9.44 -8.90 -11.02
N ALA A 22 10.40 -9.13 -11.92
CA ALA A 22 10.58 -10.44 -12.56
C ALA A 22 10.90 -11.55 -11.55
N ALA A 23 11.72 -11.25 -10.54
CA ALA A 23 12.03 -12.18 -9.46
C ALA A 23 10.78 -12.50 -8.62
N SER A 24 9.92 -11.52 -8.35
CA SER A 24 8.67 -11.71 -7.63
C SER A 24 7.69 -12.62 -8.40
N LEU A 25 7.53 -12.39 -9.69
CA LEU A 25 6.72 -13.24 -10.58
C LEU A 25 7.26 -14.67 -10.61
N LYS A 26 8.58 -14.83 -10.83
CA LYS A 26 9.24 -16.14 -10.83
C LYS A 26 9.08 -16.89 -9.50
N LYS A 27 9.27 -16.21 -8.36
CA LYS A 27 9.19 -16.82 -7.03
C LYS A 27 7.76 -17.24 -6.67
N SER A 28 6.77 -16.47 -7.11
CA SER A 28 5.35 -16.79 -6.89
C SER A 28 4.80 -17.81 -7.87
N GLY A 29 5.47 -18.04 -9.01
CA GLY A 29 4.97 -18.89 -10.09
C GLY A 29 3.82 -18.26 -10.86
N LEU A 30 3.68 -16.93 -10.81
CA LEU A 30 2.61 -16.18 -11.45
C LEU A 30 3.09 -15.51 -12.74
N GLU A 31 2.17 -15.36 -13.69
CA GLU A 31 2.38 -14.57 -14.91
C GLU A 31 2.07 -13.08 -14.69
N TYR A 32 1.26 -12.76 -13.68
CA TYR A 32 0.90 -11.39 -13.33
C TYR A 32 0.63 -11.22 -11.82
N PHE A 33 0.63 -9.98 -11.34
CA PHE A 33 0.03 -9.59 -10.07
C PHE A 33 -1.20 -8.71 -10.28
N ASP A 34 -2.22 -8.89 -9.45
CA ASP A 34 -3.40 -8.01 -9.47
C ASP A 34 -3.03 -6.61 -8.98
N LEU A 35 -2.15 -6.50 -7.98
CA LEU A 35 -1.61 -5.25 -7.45
C LEU A 35 -0.13 -5.41 -7.08
N TYR A 36 0.68 -4.43 -7.43
CA TYR A 36 2.09 -4.41 -7.03
C TYR A 36 2.48 -3.05 -6.46
N LEU A 37 3.09 -3.06 -5.28
CA LEU A 37 3.33 -1.86 -4.49
C LEU A 37 4.83 -1.54 -4.35
N LEU A 38 5.20 -0.27 -4.40
CA LEU A 38 6.46 0.17 -3.80
C LEU A 38 6.33 0.09 -2.27
N HIS A 39 7.14 -0.72 -1.59
CA HIS A 39 6.91 -1.01 -0.16
C HIS A 39 7.21 0.19 0.76
N GLN A 40 8.14 1.07 0.39
CA GLN A 40 8.48 2.27 1.16
C GLN A 40 8.79 3.44 0.23
N ALA A 41 8.61 4.67 0.71
CA ALA A 41 9.10 5.88 0.05
C ALA A 41 10.61 6.08 0.27
N MET A 42 11.43 5.12 -0.14
CA MET A 42 12.89 5.11 0.07
C MET A 42 13.64 4.79 -1.21
N GLY A 43 14.87 5.31 -1.33
CA GLY A 43 15.69 5.15 -2.53
C GLY A 43 15.18 5.99 -3.71
N ASP A 44 15.47 5.54 -4.93
CA ASP A 44 14.98 6.15 -6.16
C ASP A 44 13.64 5.52 -6.56
N TYR A 45 12.63 5.76 -5.72
CA TYR A 45 11.28 5.26 -5.94
C TYR A 45 10.63 5.85 -7.21
N PHE A 46 11.13 6.96 -7.75
CA PHE A 46 10.71 7.48 -9.06
C PHE A 46 11.21 6.61 -10.21
N SER A 47 12.48 6.21 -10.20
CA SER A 47 13.00 5.24 -11.17
C SER A 47 12.34 3.87 -11.05
N ALA A 48 12.07 3.43 -9.81
CA ALA A 48 11.32 2.20 -9.58
C ALA A 48 9.88 2.31 -10.11
N TRP A 49 9.22 3.46 -9.91
CA TRP A 49 7.88 3.69 -10.43
C TRP A 49 7.80 3.60 -11.95
N ARG A 50 8.79 4.15 -12.68
CA ARG A 50 8.87 4.00 -14.13
C ARG A 50 8.87 2.52 -14.56
N ALA A 51 9.56 1.64 -13.81
CA ALA A 51 9.52 0.20 -14.08
C ALA A 51 8.13 -0.42 -13.82
N LEU A 52 7.43 0.05 -12.78
CA LEU A 52 6.05 -0.39 -12.49
C LEU A 52 5.08 0.10 -13.59
N GLU A 53 5.22 1.33 -14.06
CA GLU A 53 4.41 1.88 -15.17
C GLU A 53 4.58 1.05 -16.45
N GLU A 54 5.82 0.71 -16.83
CA GLU A 54 6.09 -0.14 -17.98
C GLU A 54 5.50 -1.55 -17.81
N ALA A 55 5.64 -2.14 -16.63
CA ALA A 55 5.11 -3.48 -16.33
C ALA A 55 3.56 -3.51 -16.29
N TYR A 56 2.94 -2.40 -15.88
CA TYR A 56 1.50 -2.19 -15.97
C TYR A 56 1.02 -2.13 -17.42
N GLU A 57 1.69 -1.35 -18.27
CA GLU A 57 1.35 -1.28 -19.70
C GLU A 57 1.58 -2.60 -20.44
N ALA A 58 2.61 -3.36 -20.05
CA ALA A 58 2.85 -4.71 -20.54
C ALA A 58 1.83 -5.74 -20.02
N GLY A 59 0.97 -5.36 -19.07
CA GLY A 59 -0.09 -6.20 -18.51
C GLY A 59 0.37 -7.26 -17.51
N THR A 60 1.64 -7.22 -17.10
CA THR A 60 2.18 -8.12 -16.05
C THR A 60 1.83 -7.64 -14.64
N LEU A 61 1.53 -6.35 -14.48
CA LEU A 61 0.92 -5.79 -13.27
C LEU A 61 -0.46 -5.24 -13.66
N LYS A 62 -1.55 -5.67 -13.00
CA LYS A 62 -2.90 -5.19 -13.35
C LYS A 62 -3.26 -3.86 -12.68
N ALA A 63 -2.61 -3.57 -11.56
CA ALA A 63 -2.65 -2.29 -10.87
C ALA A 63 -1.30 -2.04 -10.20
N ILE A 64 -0.93 -0.76 -10.07
CA ILE A 64 0.29 -0.33 -9.41
C ILE A 64 -0.04 0.68 -8.33
N GLY A 65 0.68 0.59 -7.21
CA GLY A 65 0.45 1.46 -6.07
C GLY A 65 1.68 1.62 -5.20
N VAL A 66 1.49 2.27 -4.07
CA VAL A 66 2.56 2.56 -3.10
C VAL A 66 2.16 2.05 -1.72
N SER A 67 3.11 2.03 -0.80
CA SER A 67 2.87 1.76 0.61
C SER A 67 3.72 2.68 1.45
N ASN A 68 3.13 3.15 2.55
CA ASN A 68 3.78 4.05 3.51
C ASN A 68 4.17 5.42 2.92
N PHE A 69 3.39 5.92 1.96
CA PHE A 69 3.56 7.28 1.44
C PHE A 69 2.73 8.25 2.28
N TYR A 70 3.40 9.08 3.09
CA TYR A 70 2.77 10.16 3.86
C TYR A 70 2.17 11.24 2.94
N PRO A 71 1.22 12.07 3.42
CA PRO A 71 0.46 13.00 2.57
C PRO A 71 1.31 13.87 1.64
N HIS A 72 2.39 14.47 2.17
CA HIS A 72 3.27 15.35 1.40
C HIS A 72 4.10 14.57 0.36
N VAL A 73 4.53 13.35 0.69
CA VAL A 73 5.25 12.47 -0.24
C VAL A 73 4.31 12.00 -1.34
N LEU A 74 3.09 11.59 -0.98
CA LEU A 74 2.07 11.15 -1.93
C LEU A 74 1.70 12.27 -2.89
N ALA A 75 1.51 13.49 -2.39
CA ALA A 75 1.22 14.66 -3.21
C ALA A 75 2.34 14.90 -4.23
N ASN A 76 3.58 15.05 -3.77
CA ASN A 76 4.74 15.23 -4.65
C ASN A 76 4.84 14.12 -5.70
N PHE A 77 4.60 12.87 -5.29
CA PHE A 77 4.63 11.74 -6.19
C PHE A 77 3.55 11.83 -7.27
N CYS A 78 2.29 12.07 -6.89
CA CYS A 78 1.16 12.16 -7.80
C CYS A 78 1.23 13.34 -8.78
N GLU A 79 1.91 14.43 -8.41
CA GLU A 79 2.15 15.57 -9.31
C GLU A 79 3.30 15.34 -10.30
N THR A 80 4.11 14.29 -10.08
CA THR A 80 5.35 14.05 -10.85
C THR A 80 5.21 12.85 -11.79
N VAL A 81 4.53 11.78 -11.36
CA VAL A 81 4.44 10.54 -12.13
C VAL A 81 3.37 10.60 -13.20
N ARG A 82 3.52 9.78 -14.23
CA ARG A 82 2.59 9.75 -15.37
C ARG A 82 1.33 8.97 -15.03
N ILE A 83 1.48 7.82 -14.38
CA ILE A 83 0.37 7.01 -13.87
C ILE A 83 0.31 7.21 -12.36
N LYS A 84 -0.75 7.84 -11.85
CA LYS A 84 -0.95 8.01 -10.40
C LYS A 84 -1.13 6.63 -9.74
N PRO A 85 -0.62 6.42 -8.52
CA PRO A 85 -0.81 5.15 -7.82
C PRO A 85 -2.30 4.90 -7.56
N MET A 86 -2.75 3.67 -7.81
CA MET A 86 -4.16 3.30 -7.61
C MET A 86 -4.47 3.02 -6.14
N VAL A 87 -3.45 2.61 -5.38
CA VAL A 87 -3.54 2.25 -3.95
C VAL A 87 -2.38 2.88 -3.19
N ASN A 88 -2.63 3.32 -1.95
CA ASN A 88 -1.59 3.55 -0.96
C ASN A 88 -1.88 2.72 0.30
N GLN A 89 -1.08 1.69 0.54
CA GLN A 89 -1.23 0.80 1.69
C GLN A 89 -0.52 1.40 2.93
N VAL A 90 -1.27 1.77 3.96
CA VAL A 90 -0.78 2.51 5.16
C VAL A 90 -1.30 1.91 6.47
N GLU A 91 -0.62 2.18 7.59
CA GLU A 91 -1.08 1.76 8.93
C GLU A 91 -2.39 2.47 9.25
N LEU A 92 -3.49 1.75 9.45
CA LEU A 92 -4.77 2.41 9.68
C LEU A 92 -5.63 1.57 10.61
N HIS A 93 -5.91 2.12 11.79
CA HIS A 93 -6.66 1.46 12.86
C HIS A 93 -7.26 2.50 13.82
N PRO A 94 -8.14 2.14 14.77
CA PRO A 94 -8.81 3.10 15.66
C PRO A 94 -7.86 4.05 16.42
N TYR A 95 -6.66 3.58 16.78
CA TYR A 95 -5.63 4.39 17.45
C TYR A 95 -4.77 5.27 16.52
N PHE A 96 -4.90 5.10 15.20
CA PHE A 96 -4.13 5.83 14.19
C PHE A 96 -4.95 6.01 12.91
N ALA A 97 -6.01 6.83 12.99
CA ALA A 97 -6.99 7.02 11.92
C ALA A 97 -6.52 7.91 10.75
N GLN A 98 -5.38 8.60 10.91
CA GLN A 98 -4.69 9.39 9.86
C GLN A 98 -5.60 10.24 8.92
N PRO A 99 -6.45 11.16 9.43
CA PRO A 99 -7.41 11.89 8.60
C PRO A 99 -6.77 12.69 7.46
N ALA A 100 -5.62 13.32 7.70
CA ALA A 100 -4.89 14.06 6.66
C ALA A 100 -4.39 13.14 5.51
N ALA A 101 -4.04 11.89 5.81
CA ALA A 101 -3.65 10.92 4.79
C ALA A 101 -4.85 10.46 3.97
N LEU A 102 -5.99 10.22 4.62
CA LEU A 102 -7.25 9.87 3.94
C LEU A 102 -7.71 10.99 3.00
N GLU A 103 -7.65 12.25 3.44
CA GLU A 103 -8.01 13.39 2.57
C GLU A 103 -7.04 13.56 1.39
N ALA A 104 -5.73 13.39 1.60
CA ALA A 104 -4.76 13.44 0.50
C ALA A 104 -5.00 12.32 -0.52
N MET A 105 -5.22 11.08 -0.05
CA MET A 105 -5.53 9.94 -0.91
C MET A 105 -6.83 10.18 -1.70
N LYS A 106 -7.88 10.69 -1.05
CA LYS A 106 -9.14 11.05 -1.69
C LYS A 106 -8.97 12.12 -2.76
N HIS A 107 -8.19 13.17 -2.49
CA HIS A 107 -7.90 14.25 -3.44
C HIS A 107 -7.24 13.72 -4.73
N TYR A 108 -6.30 12.78 -4.59
CA TYR A 108 -5.57 12.20 -5.72
C TYR A 108 -6.24 10.98 -6.35
N HIS A 109 -7.44 10.59 -5.90
CA HIS A 109 -8.13 9.37 -6.31
C HIS A 109 -7.32 8.09 -6.06
N VAL A 110 -6.57 8.06 -4.96
CA VAL A 110 -5.79 6.91 -4.49
C VAL A 110 -6.62 6.16 -3.45
N GLN A 111 -6.78 4.85 -3.62
CA GLN A 111 -7.52 4.03 -2.65
C GLN A 111 -6.66 3.79 -1.40
N PRO A 112 -7.14 4.15 -0.19
CA PRO A 112 -6.49 3.71 1.04
C PRO A 112 -6.66 2.20 1.24
N GLU A 113 -5.58 1.52 1.61
CA GLU A 113 -5.60 0.11 2.03
C GLU A 113 -4.94 -0.01 3.41
N ALA A 114 -5.68 -0.51 4.41
CA ALA A 114 -5.20 -0.59 5.78
C ALA A 114 -4.28 -1.79 5.99
N TRP A 115 -3.05 -1.57 6.47
CA TRP A 115 -2.27 -2.61 7.13
C TRP A 115 -2.33 -2.44 8.66
N ALA A 116 -2.17 -3.55 9.38
CA ALA A 116 -2.37 -3.66 10.84
C ALA A 116 -3.68 -3.01 11.35
N PRO A 117 -4.85 -3.38 10.80
CA PRO A 117 -6.13 -2.77 11.19
C PRO A 117 -6.50 -2.94 12.67
N LEU A 118 -5.84 -3.87 13.37
CA LEU A 118 -5.98 -4.13 14.80
C LEU A 118 -4.79 -3.62 15.63
N GLY A 119 -4.00 -2.67 15.12
CA GLY A 119 -2.91 -2.01 15.86
C GLY A 119 -1.63 -2.83 16.01
N GLY A 120 -1.43 -3.86 15.17
CA GLY A 120 -0.15 -4.58 15.05
C GLY A 120 0.35 -5.25 16.33
N GLY A 121 -0.54 -5.53 17.28
CA GLY A 121 -0.20 -6.06 18.61
C GLY A 121 0.40 -5.03 19.59
N ARG A 122 0.54 -3.76 19.19
CA ARG A 122 1.03 -2.67 20.06
C ARG A 122 -0.07 -2.08 20.93
N HIS A 123 -1.26 -1.99 20.36
CA HIS A 123 -2.47 -1.63 21.06
C HIS A 123 -3.20 -2.95 21.35
N ASN A 124 -3.81 -3.09 22.53
CA ASN A 124 -4.53 -4.30 22.94
C ASN A 124 -6.02 -4.13 22.62
N PRO A 125 -6.47 -4.14 21.34
CA PRO A 125 -7.84 -3.76 20.98
C PRO A 125 -8.87 -4.63 21.66
N TYR A 126 -8.55 -5.91 21.91
CA TYR A 126 -9.44 -6.85 22.58
C TYR A 126 -9.74 -6.51 24.05
N GLN A 127 -8.96 -5.61 24.66
CA GLN A 127 -9.14 -5.11 26.01
C GLN A 127 -9.74 -3.70 26.05
N ASP A 128 -9.95 -3.07 24.90
CA ASP A 128 -10.50 -1.73 24.79
C ASP A 128 -12.00 -1.73 25.12
N ALA A 129 -12.38 -0.99 26.16
CA ALA A 129 -13.76 -0.95 26.63
C ALA A 129 -14.72 -0.30 25.62
N LEU A 130 -14.25 0.66 24.83
CA LEU A 130 -15.06 1.30 23.78
C LEU A 130 -15.32 0.31 22.65
N LEU A 131 -14.27 -0.36 22.16
CA LEU A 131 -14.43 -1.37 21.10
C LEU A 131 -15.30 -2.54 21.57
N ARG A 132 -15.15 -2.98 22.82
CA ARG A 132 -16.00 -4.02 23.42
C ARG A 132 -17.45 -3.60 23.49
N GLY A 133 -17.74 -2.37 23.94
CA GLY A 133 -19.10 -1.85 24.01
C GLY A 133 -19.79 -1.83 22.65
N ILE A 134 -19.08 -1.43 21.58
CA ILE A 134 -19.59 -1.46 20.21
C ILE A 134 -19.82 -2.90 19.75
N ALA A 135 -18.84 -3.78 19.97
CA ALA A 135 -18.92 -5.19 19.61
C ALA A 135 -20.13 -5.89 20.25
N ASP A 136 -20.36 -5.68 21.55
CA ASP A 136 -21.48 -6.23 22.29
C ASP A 136 -22.83 -5.71 21.77
N ALA A 137 -22.93 -4.40 21.49
CA ALA A 137 -24.14 -3.78 20.95
C ALA A 137 -24.56 -4.33 19.57
N HIS A 138 -23.60 -4.81 18.78
CA HIS A 138 -23.83 -5.38 17.45
C HIS A 138 -23.75 -6.91 17.40
N GLN A 139 -23.51 -7.58 18.53
CA GLN A 139 -23.27 -9.03 18.61
C GLN A 139 -22.15 -9.49 17.65
N LYS A 140 -21.06 -8.74 17.62
CA LYS A 140 -19.86 -8.98 16.80
C LYS A 140 -18.63 -9.11 17.67
N THR A 141 -17.53 -9.58 17.08
CA THR A 141 -16.22 -9.53 17.74
C THR A 141 -15.56 -8.17 17.50
N ILE A 142 -14.61 -7.79 18.36
CA ILE A 142 -13.81 -6.56 18.18
C ILE A 142 -13.06 -6.55 16.84
N ALA A 143 -12.72 -7.71 16.27
CA ALA A 143 -12.07 -7.79 14.97
C ALA A 143 -13.03 -7.62 13.78
N GLN A 144 -14.34 -7.79 14.00
CA GLN A 144 -15.38 -7.58 13.00
C GLN A 144 -15.92 -6.14 12.99
N VAL A 145 -15.78 -5.43 14.11
CA VAL A 145 -16.04 -3.99 14.28
C VAL A 145 -14.89 -3.19 13.72
#